data_AF-A0A951EEB4-F1
#
_entry.id   AF-A0A951EEB4-F1
#
_cell.length_a   1.000
_cell.length_b   1.000
_cell.length_c   1.000
_cell.angle_alpha   90.00
_cell.angle_beta   90.00
_cell.angle_gamma   90.00
#
_symmetry.space_group_name_H-M   'P 1'
#
loop_
_entity.id
_entity.type
_entity.pdbx_description
1 polymer ?
#
loop_
_entity_poly.entity_id
_entity_poly.type
_entity_poly.pdbx_seq_one_letter_code
_entity_poly.pdbx_strand_id
1 'polypeptide(L)'
;MQLREWLTRSGCSVKGFARTIGVERAMVYRYFGGAVPRAKIIRRIDIVSEGAVTAQDFYENAMRQEAARVACASLPPIAQSAALLNVPVAFAEKRQ
;
A
#
# COMPACT_ATOMS: atom_id res chain seq x y z
N MET A 1 9.82 -0.13 11.47
CA MET A 1 8.45 -0.69 11.62
C MET A 1 7.55 -0.03 10.58
N GLN A 2 6.69 -0.78 9.86
CA GLN A 2 5.89 -0.17 8.80
C GLN A 2 4.66 0.56 9.33
N LEU A 3 4.26 1.67 8.69
CA LEU A 3 3.07 2.44 9.07
C LEU A 3 1.80 1.59 9.15
N ARG A 4 1.64 0.63 8.23
CA ARG A 4 0.50 -0.30 8.21
C ARG A 4 0.47 -1.17 9.47
N GLU A 5 1.60 -1.76 9.82
CA GLU A 5 1.73 -2.63 11.00
C GLU A 5 1.49 -1.85 12.28
N TRP A 6 2.05 -0.64 12.37
CA TRP A 6 1.83 0.25 13.50
C TRP A 6 0.35 0.60 13.66
N LEU A 7 -0.36 0.94 12.57
CA LEU A 7 -1.81 1.21 12.63
C LEU A 7 -2.61 0.00 13.14
N THR A 8 -2.27 -1.20 12.67
CA THR A 8 -2.91 -2.44 13.12
C THR A 8 -2.64 -2.70 14.61
N ARG A 9 -1.39 -2.54 15.06
CA ARG A 9 -0.98 -2.77 16.45
C ARG A 9 -1.57 -1.74 17.41
N SER A 10 -1.62 -0.48 17.00
CA SER A 10 -2.15 0.63 17.80
C SER A 10 -3.68 0.69 17.79
N GLY A 11 -4.37 -0.22 17.08
CA GLY A 11 -5.84 -0.23 16.96
C GLY A 11 -6.41 1.03 16.30
N CYS A 12 -5.56 1.83 15.65
CA CYS A 12 -5.93 3.14 15.12
C CYS A 12 -6.54 2.99 13.74
N SER A 13 -7.76 3.53 13.54
CA SER A 13 -8.37 3.54 12.21
C SER A 13 -7.61 4.48 11.26
N VAL A 14 -7.48 4.08 9.99
CA VAL A 14 -6.86 4.89 8.92
C VAL A 14 -7.53 6.27 8.82
N LYS A 15 -8.86 6.34 9.00
CA LYS A 15 -9.63 7.59 8.98
C LYS A 15 -9.27 8.51 10.14
N GLY A 16 -9.18 7.97 11.36
CA GLY A 16 -8.79 8.73 12.55
C GLY A 16 -7.37 9.25 12.42
N PHE A 17 -6.44 8.37 12.04
CA PHE A 17 -5.05 8.72 11.83
C PHE A 17 -4.87 9.83 10.78
N ALA A 18 -5.54 9.71 9.62
CA ALA A 18 -5.51 10.72 8.56
C ALA A 18 -5.95 12.10 9.07
N ARG A 19 -7.02 12.15 9.88
CA ARG A 19 -7.50 13.38 10.51
C ARG A 19 -6.46 13.95 11.50
N THR A 20 -5.82 13.10 12.31
CA THR A 20 -4.79 13.52 13.27
C THR A 20 -3.58 14.14 12.59
N ILE A 21 -3.07 13.55 11.51
CA ILE A 21 -1.92 14.10 10.78
C ILE A 21 -2.31 15.22 9.80
N GLY A 22 -3.62 15.44 9.60
CA GLY A 22 -4.18 16.49 8.74
C GLY A 22 -4.03 16.20 7.25
N VAL A 23 -4.23 14.96 6.82
CA VAL A 23 -4.22 14.55 5.41
C VAL A 23 -5.50 13.79 5.06
N GLU A 24 -5.74 13.62 3.76
CA GLU A 24 -6.84 12.79 3.28
C GLU A 24 -6.52 11.29 3.43
N ARG A 25 -7.56 10.47 3.64
CA ARG A 25 -7.45 8.99 3.69
C ARG A 25 -6.69 8.42 2.49
N ALA A 26 -6.95 8.93 1.28
CA ALA A 26 -6.29 8.49 0.06
C ALA A 26 -4.76 8.65 0.13
N MET A 27 -4.27 9.72 0.78
CA MET A 27 -2.83 9.91 0.98
C MET A 27 -2.21 8.86 1.91
N VAL A 28 -2.94 8.45 2.94
CA VAL A 28 -2.45 7.37 3.83
C VAL A 28 -2.30 6.05 3.06
N TYR A 29 -3.27 5.72 2.19
CA TYR A 29 -3.15 4.55 1.32
C TYR A 29 -2.00 4.65 0.31
N ARG A 30 -1.71 5.86 -0.19
CA ARG A 30 -0.51 6.10 -1.02
C ARG A 30 0.78 5.80 -0.27
N TYR A 31 0.86 6.14 1.01
CA TYR A 31 2.04 5.84 1.82
C TYR A 31 2.23 4.33 2.03
N PHE A 32 1.14 3.55 2.09
CA PHE A 32 1.24 2.09 2.10
C PHE A 32 1.81 1.55 0.80
N GLY A 33 1.49 2.17 -0.33
CA GLY A 33 2.00 1.84 -1.66
C GLY A 33 3.41 2.36 -1.96
N GLY A 34 4.15 2.85 -0.95
CA GLY A 34 5.53 3.32 -1.12
C GLY A 34 5.67 4.79 -1.52
N ALA A 35 4.60 5.58 -1.49
CA ALA A 35 4.76 7.03 -1.65
C ALA A 35 5.42 7.64 -0.41
N VAL A 36 6.43 8.48 -0.62
CA VAL A 36 7.13 9.18 0.48
C VAL A 36 6.34 10.44 0.87
N PRO A 37 5.92 10.61 2.14
CA PRO A 37 5.23 11.82 2.59
C PRO A 37 6.14 13.05 2.56
N ARG A 38 5.55 14.25 2.54
CA ARG A 38 6.32 15.51 2.72
C ARG A 38 6.92 15.59 4.12
N ALA A 39 8.07 16.25 4.28
CA ALA A 39 8.77 16.40 5.57
C ALA A 39 7.87 16.89 6.73
N LYS A 40 6.94 17.82 6.45
CA LYS A 40 5.96 18.30 7.45
C LYS A 40 5.02 17.19 7.94
N ILE A 41 4.62 16.27 7.06
CA ILE A 41 3.77 15.13 7.41
C ILE A 41 4.59 14.06 8.12
N ILE A 42 5.83 13.81 7.67
CA ILE A 42 6.76 12.88 8.35
C ILE A 42 6.92 13.29 9.82
N ARG A 43 7.20 14.56 10.11
CA ARG A 43 7.29 15.05 11.51
C ARG A 43 6.00 14.82 12.31
N ARG A 44 4.82 15.00 11.70
CA ARG A 44 3.55 14.74 12.39
C ARG A 44 3.35 13.27 12.68
N ILE A 45 3.71 12.40 11.74
CA ILE A 45 3.64 10.95 11.91
C ILE A 45 4.61 10.52 13.01
N ASP A 46 5.83 11.04 13.01
CA ASP A 46 6.86 10.76 14.01
C ASP A 46 6.38 11.15 15.42
N ILE A 47 5.78 12.33 15.58
CA ILE A 47 5.18 12.77 16.86
C ILE A 47 4.01 11.88 17.29
N VAL A 48 3.08 11.57 16.39
CA VAL A 48 1.87 10.77 16.71
C VAL A 48 2.21 9.30 16.97
N SER A 49 3.29 8.80 16.36
CA SER A 49 3.77 7.44 16.55
C SER A 49 4.84 7.31 17.62
N GLU A 50 5.20 8.41 18.30
CA GLU A 50 6.24 8.45 19.33
C GLU A 50 7.58 7.87 18.84
N GLY A 51 7.93 8.14 17.57
CA GLY A 51 9.15 7.62 16.94
C GLY A 51 9.08 6.17 16.47
N ALA A 52 7.93 5.49 16.58
CA ALA A 52 7.79 4.12 16.10
C ALA A 52 7.82 4.00 14.57
N VAL A 53 7.38 5.04 13.85
CA VAL A 53 7.42 5.10 12.39
C VAL A 53 8.29 6.27 11.96
N THR A 54 9.45 5.95 11.40
CA THR A 54 10.47 6.95 11.04
C THR A 54 10.42 7.29 9.55
N ALA A 55 11.17 8.34 9.16
CA ALA A 55 11.35 8.68 7.75
C ALA A 55 11.98 7.52 6.95
N GLN A 56 12.90 6.79 7.57
CA GLN A 56 13.63 5.70 6.92
C GLN A 56 12.69 4.57 6.49
N ASP A 57 11.70 4.23 7.31
CA ASP A 57 10.70 3.21 6.99
C ASP A 57 9.92 3.52 5.68
N PHE A 58 9.67 4.80 5.40
CA PHE A 58 9.00 5.22 4.16
C PHE A 58 9.90 5.06 2.93
N TYR A 59 11.19 5.40 3.06
CA TYR A 59 12.15 5.22 1.96
C TYR A 59 12.41 3.74 1.67
N GLU A 60 12.54 2.91 2.70
CA GLU A 60 12.71 1.46 2.54
C GLU A 60 11.51 0.84 1.83
N ASN A 61 10.28 1.25 2.20
CA ASN A 61 9.09 0.77 1.51
C ASN A 61 9.02 1.27 0.06
N ALA A 62 9.39 2.52 -0.21
CA ALA A 62 9.45 3.05 -1.57
C ALA A 62 10.44 2.26 -2.44
N MET A 63 11.64 1.99 -1.94
CA MET A 63 12.64 1.20 -2.65
C MET A 63 12.18 -0.24 -2.89
N ARG A 64 11.53 -0.88 -1.90
CA ARG A 64 11.00 -2.25 -2.05
C ARG A 64 9.89 -2.32 -3.11
N GLN A 65 9.01 -1.32 -3.15
CA GLN A 65 7.95 -1.23 -4.16
C GLN A 65 8.52 -0.95 -5.56
N GLU A 66 9.54 -0.10 -5.66
CA GLU A 66 10.20 0.18 -6.93
C GLU A 66 10.96 -1.05 -7.45
N ALA A 67 11.69 -1.75 -6.58
CA ALA A 67 12.34 -3.02 -6.93
C ALA A 67 11.33 -4.06 -7.41
N ALA A 68 10.15 -4.15 -6.78
CA ALA A 68 9.08 -5.05 -7.20
C ALA A 68 8.50 -4.66 -8.57
N ARG A 69 8.37 -3.36 -8.86
CA ARG A 69 7.93 -2.86 -10.18
C ARG A 69 8.94 -3.17 -11.27
N VAL A 70 10.22 -2.92 -11.01
CA VAL A 70 11.31 -3.24 -11.95
C VAL A 70 11.36 -4.75 -12.20
N ALA A 71 11.20 -5.58 -11.16
CA ALA A 71 11.14 -7.02 -11.31
C ALA A 71 9.97 -7.47 -12.22
N CYS A 72 8.77 -6.91 -12.01
CA CYS A 72 7.60 -7.20 -12.85
C CYS A 72 7.79 -6.73 -14.31
N ALA A 73 8.41 -5.57 -14.52
CA ALA A 73 8.70 -5.02 -15.84
C ALA A 73 9.82 -5.79 -16.58
N SER A 74 10.71 -6.45 -15.84
CA SER A 74 11.81 -7.26 -16.39
C SER A 74 11.40 -8.69 -16.78
N LEU A 75 10.18 -9.13 -16.46
CA LEU A 75 9.67 -10.45 -16.84
C LEU A 75 9.29 -10.47 -18.34
N PRO A 76 9.67 -11.52 -19.09
CA PRO A 76 9.28 -11.64 -20.49
C PRO A 76 7.75 -11.72 -20.63
N PRO A 77 7.16 -11.11 -21.67
CA PRO A 77 5.70 -10.96 -21.84
C PRO A 77 4.92 -12.29 -21.92
N ILE A 78 5.63 -13.42 -22.05
CA ILE A 78 5.07 -14.77 -22.17
C ILE A 78 4.41 -15.26 -20.85
N ALA A 79 4.73 -14.65 -19.70
CA ALA A 79 4.16 -15.03 -18.41
C ALA A 79 2.86 -14.28 -18.04
N GLN A 80 2.46 -13.25 -18.81
CA GLN A 80 1.31 -12.40 -18.45
C GLN A 80 -0.05 -12.96 -18.89
N SER A 81 -0.07 -13.87 -19.88
CA SER A 81 -1.33 -14.39 -20.48
C SER A 81 -1.87 -15.68 -19.84
N ALA A 82 -1.17 -16.32 -18.92
CA ALA A 82 -1.59 -17.61 -18.36
C ALA A 82 -2.77 -17.52 -17.36
N ALA A 83 -3.15 -16.31 -16.92
CA ALA A 83 -4.26 -16.11 -15.98
C ALA A 83 -5.66 -16.10 -16.63
N LEU A 84 -5.77 -16.17 -17.97
CA LEU A 84 -7.06 -16.07 -18.69
C LEU A 84 -7.65 -17.42 -19.15
N LEU A 85 -6.96 -18.55 -18.97
CA LEU A 85 -7.41 -19.84 -19.52
C LEU A 85 -8.12 -20.77 -18.54
N ASN A 86 -8.41 -20.35 -17.30
CA ASN A 86 -9.09 -21.20 -16.33
C ASN A 86 -10.34 -20.57 -15.70
N VAL A 87 -11.13 -19.85 -16.50
CA VAL A 87 -12.54 -19.61 -16.18
C VAL A 87 -13.34 -20.75 -16.79
N PRO A 88 -13.94 -21.68 -16.01
CA PRO A 88 -15.00 -22.52 -16.53
C PRO A 88 -16.18 -21.61 -16.89
N VAL A 89 -16.31 -21.28 -18.17
CA VAL A 89 -17.55 -20.74 -18.73
C VAL A 89 -18.59 -21.86 -18.67
N ALA A 90 -19.30 -21.98 -17.56
CA ALA A 90 -20.53 -22.75 -17.49
C ALA A 90 -21.71 -21.77 -17.59
N PHE A 91 -21.99 -21.35 -18.83
CA PHE A 91 -23.20 -20.64 -19.23
C PHE A 91 -24.17 -21.66 -19.83
N ALA A 92 -25.19 -22.05 -19.09
CA ALA A 92 -26.49 -22.62 -19.50
C ALA A 92 -27.15 -23.08 -18.19
N GLU A 93 -28.36 -22.69 -17.81
CA GLU A 93 -29.57 -22.85 -18.60
C GLU A 93 -30.68 -21.99 -17.97
N LYS A 94 -31.35 -21.18 -18.79
CA LYS A 94 -32.66 -20.60 -18.47
C LYS A 94 -33.65 -21.26 -19.42
N ARG A 95 -34.45 -22.20 -18.94
CA ARG A 95 -35.76 -22.51 -19.53
C ARG A 95 -36.77 -22.75 -18.40
N GLN A 96 -37.97 -22.33 -18.75
CA GLN A 96 -39.20 -22.15 -17.98
C GLN A 96 -39.60 -23.34 -17.12
#